data_AF-A0A9C9PL41-F1
#
_entry.id   AF-A0A9C9PL41-F1
#
_cell.length_a   1.000
_cell.length_b   1.000
_cell.length_c   1.000
_cell.angle_alpha   90.00
_cell.angle_beta   90.00
_cell.angle_gamma   90.00
#
_symmetry.space_group_name_H-M   'P 1'
#
loop_
_entity.id
_entity.type
_entity.pdbx_description
1 polymer ?
#
loop_
_entity_poly.entity_id
_entity_poly.type
_entity_poly.pdbx_seq_one_letter_code
_entity_poly.pdbx_strand_id
1 'polypeptide(L)'
;MDFLSSVQLTGFLGIARNGIIYKSQVIDVQQNIQAVVAPSFEARFEYMSQIGIYGSYLENSVIEELFDYELGRGVSATQVLLEANAQQIPIYAITAENIDTVLPLLSVSQEVKTDIINGIHAGQHAIVPQREIQQGNWQGSGYIIQDSITGAGAYLLEGGLNGGALEGLSCDASKNPMAALINMVIQVMVLYFNIVAMISFGSFALAAVALIAFRVMVKTLLKAVVKKQLKKKGAAQEEETHRV
;
A
#
# COMPACT_ATOMS: atom_id res chain seq x y z
N MET A 1 -10.74 15.00 13.44
CA MET A 1 -9.83 14.66 12.34
C MET A 1 -8.48 14.52 12.98
N ASP A 2 -8.02 13.29 13.09
CA ASP A 2 -6.79 12.96 13.81
C ASP A 2 -5.73 12.62 12.78
N PHE A 3 -4.53 13.15 13.00
CA PHE A 3 -3.37 12.90 12.16
C PHE A 3 -2.32 12.14 12.97
N LEU A 4 -2.01 10.92 12.55
CA LEU A 4 -1.01 10.09 13.22
C LEU A 4 0.18 9.87 12.28
N SER A 5 1.37 10.06 12.81
CA SER A 5 2.61 9.70 12.12
C SER A 5 3.52 8.92 13.07
N SER A 6 3.96 7.74 12.63
CA SER A 6 4.93 6.97 13.39
C SER A 6 6.34 7.44 13.05
N VAL A 7 7.08 7.89 14.06
CA VAL A 7 8.47 8.36 13.92
C VAL A 7 9.40 7.32 14.55
N GLN A 8 10.38 6.84 13.78
CA GLN A 8 11.47 6.01 14.29
C GLN A 8 12.79 6.79 14.29
N LEU A 9 13.45 6.85 15.45
CA LEU A 9 14.79 7.39 15.58
C LEU A 9 15.82 6.28 15.37
N THR A 10 16.63 6.37 14.32
CA THR A 10 17.81 5.49 14.19
C THR A 10 18.99 6.18 14.85
N GLY A 11 19.40 5.67 16.03
CA GLY A 11 20.53 6.19 16.79
C GLY A 11 21.62 5.14 17.04
N PHE A 12 22.83 5.61 17.30
CA PHE A 12 23.93 4.80 17.83
C PHE A 12 24.50 5.54 19.05
N LEU A 13 24.56 4.88 20.22
CA LEU A 13 24.96 5.47 21.51
C LEU A 13 24.17 6.74 21.88
N GLY A 14 22.85 6.74 21.70
CA GLY A 14 21.99 7.88 22.06
C GLY A 14 22.09 9.09 21.13
N ILE A 15 22.93 9.03 20.09
CA ILE A 15 23.04 10.07 19.07
C ILE A 15 22.23 9.65 17.84
N ALA A 16 21.22 10.44 17.48
CA ALA A 16 20.42 10.24 16.27
C ALA A 16 21.31 10.43 15.02
N ARG A 17 21.35 9.43 14.13
CA ARG A 17 22.24 9.42 12.95
C ARG A 17 21.51 9.52 11.61
N ASN A 18 20.21 9.21 11.55
CA ASN A 18 19.36 9.41 10.36
C ASN A 18 18.16 10.29 10.71
N GLY A 19 17.74 11.12 9.73
CA GLY A 19 16.60 12.03 9.83
C GLY A 19 15.29 11.30 10.14
N ILE A 20 14.32 12.05 10.66
CA ILE A 20 12.97 11.59 10.99
C ILE A 20 12.39 10.84 9.78
N ILE A 21 12.23 9.51 9.90
CA ILE A 21 11.58 8.68 8.90
C ILE A 21 10.11 8.55 9.30
N TYR A 22 9.21 9.16 8.52
CA TYR A 22 7.77 8.96 8.65
C TYR A 22 7.41 7.64 7.97
N LYS A 23 7.08 6.61 8.77
CA LYS A 23 6.80 5.26 8.27
C LYS A 23 5.37 5.07 7.78
N SER A 24 4.45 5.91 8.22
CA SER A 24 3.08 5.98 7.75
C SER A 24 2.44 7.29 8.19
N GLN A 25 1.56 7.82 7.36
CA GLN A 25 0.71 8.96 7.64
C GLN A 25 -0.72 8.45 7.57
N VAL A 26 -1.44 8.61 8.67
CA VAL A 26 -2.84 8.20 8.78
C VAL A 26 -3.66 9.44 9.07
N ILE A 27 -4.77 9.58 8.36
CA ILE A 27 -5.78 10.58 8.64
C ILE A 27 -7.11 9.87 8.87
N ASP A 28 -7.74 10.19 10.00
CA ASP A 28 -9.00 9.61 10.41
C ASP A 28 -10.00 10.74 10.70
N VAL A 29 -11.15 10.74 10.02
CA VAL A 29 -12.32 11.50 10.47
C VAL A 29 -13.09 10.63 11.45
N GLN A 30 -12.77 10.79 12.73
CA GLN A 30 -13.44 10.09 13.84
C GLN A 30 -14.97 10.03 13.71
N GLN A 31 -15.61 11.14 13.31
CA GLN A 31 -17.05 11.19 13.10
C GLN A 31 -17.45 12.35 12.16
N ASN A 32 -18.34 12.06 11.21
CA ASN A 32 -19.00 13.04 10.37
C ASN A 32 -20.53 12.97 10.60
N ILE A 33 -21.08 13.93 11.34
CA ILE A 33 -22.50 13.96 11.71
C ILE A 33 -23.27 14.76 10.65
N GLN A 34 -24.26 14.13 10.03
CA GLN A 34 -25.11 14.76 9.03
C GLN A 34 -26.59 14.58 9.37
N ALA A 35 -27.35 15.66 9.28
CA ALA A 35 -28.81 15.63 9.37
C ALA A 35 -29.38 15.77 7.96
N VAL A 36 -29.88 14.65 7.41
CA VAL A 36 -30.37 14.59 6.02
C VAL A 36 -31.88 14.44 6.00
N VAL A 37 -32.55 15.37 5.33
CA VAL A 37 -33.98 15.31 5.04
C VAL A 37 -34.15 15.06 3.55
N ALA A 38 -34.80 13.95 3.20
CA ALA A 38 -35.03 13.55 1.81
C ALA A 38 -36.51 13.19 1.60
N PRO A 39 -37.03 13.30 0.37
CA PRO A 39 -38.43 13.00 0.06
C PRO A 39 -38.76 11.50 0.17
N SER A 40 -37.77 10.63 0.07
CA SER A 40 -37.93 9.18 0.24
C SER A 40 -36.80 8.57 1.06
N PHE A 41 -37.03 7.35 1.52
CA PHE A 41 -36.03 6.53 2.19
C PHE A 41 -34.82 6.27 1.28
N GLU A 42 -35.07 5.93 0.01
CA GLU A 42 -34.06 5.59 -0.98
C GLU A 42 -33.16 6.79 -1.28
N ALA A 43 -33.75 7.98 -1.44
CA ALA A 43 -32.99 9.20 -1.67
C ALA A 43 -32.09 9.56 -0.48
N ARG A 44 -32.57 9.33 0.76
CA ARG A 44 -31.74 9.49 1.96
C ARG A 44 -30.59 8.48 1.98
N PHE A 45 -30.91 7.21 1.76
CA PHE A 45 -29.94 6.12 1.77
C PHE A 45 -28.84 6.35 0.73
N GLU A 46 -29.23 6.71 -0.49
CA GLU A 46 -28.32 6.98 -1.60
C GLU A 46 -27.41 8.16 -1.27
N TYR A 47 -27.97 9.28 -0.79
CA TYR A 47 -27.18 10.44 -0.39
C TYR A 47 -26.17 10.09 0.71
N MET A 48 -26.60 9.41 1.77
CA MET A 48 -25.72 9.01 2.88
C MET A 48 -24.62 8.06 2.42
N SER A 49 -24.95 7.13 1.51
CA SER A 49 -23.97 6.22 0.91
C SER A 49 -22.94 6.96 0.07
N GLN A 50 -23.38 7.86 -0.82
CA GLN A 50 -22.47 8.63 -1.68
C GLN A 50 -21.53 9.50 -0.85
N ILE A 51 -22.05 10.20 0.15
CA ILE A 51 -21.25 11.02 1.04
C ILE A 51 -20.22 10.19 1.81
N GLY A 52 -20.59 8.99 2.28
CA GLY A 52 -19.64 8.10 2.95
C GLY A 52 -18.52 7.64 2.02
N ILE A 53 -18.86 7.24 0.78
CA ILE A 53 -17.90 6.84 -0.25
C ILE A 53 -16.93 7.99 -0.57
N TYR A 54 -17.47 9.18 -0.84
CA TYR A 54 -16.66 10.37 -1.12
C TYR A 54 -15.84 10.79 0.09
N GLY A 55 -16.39 10.74 1.30
CA GLY A 55 -15.68 11.03 2.53
C GLY A 55 -14.45 10.14 2.70
N SER A 56 -14.64 8.82 2.61
CA SER A 56 -13.53 7.86 2.73
C SER A 56 -12.50 8.00 1.61
N TYR A 57 -12.92 8.33 0.38
CA TYR A 57 -11.98 8.63 -0.69
C TYR A 57 -11.19 9.92 -0.43
N LEU A 58 -11.87 10.98 0.02
CA LEU A 58 -11.27 12.29 0.26
C LEU A 58 -10.31 12.31 1.45
N GLU A 59 -10.56 11.51 2.49
CA GLU A 59 -9.60 11.31 3.58
C GLU A 59 -8.23 10.96 3.03
N ASN A 60 -8.18 10.04 2.08
CA ASN A 60 -6.92 9.67 1.46
C ASN A 60 -6.37 10.76 0.52
N SER A 61 -7.20 11.35 -0.35
CA SER A 61 -6.73 12.33 -1.32
C SER A 61 -6.15 13.60 -0.66
N VAL A 62 -6.62 13.96 0.52
CA VAL A 62 -6.08 15.09 1.30
C VAL A 62 -4.64 14.81 1.75
N ILE A 63 -4.32 13.58 2.15
CA ILE A 63 -2.92 13.20 2.46
C ILE A 63 -2.06 13.29 1.20
N GLU A 64 -2.57 12.76 0.09
CA GLU A 64 -1.84 12.76 -1.18
C GLU A 64 -1.49 14.17 -1.64
N GLU A 65 -2.44 15.09 -1.57
CA GLU A 65 -2.23 16.51 -1.89
C GLU A 65 -1.28 17.19 -0.90
N LEU A 66 -1.45 16.97 0.41
CA LEU A 66 -0.64 17.63 1.45
C LEU A 66 0.86 17.27 1.33
N PHE A 67 1.17 16.07 0.86
CA PHE A 67 2.54 15.55 0.79
C PHE A 67 3.06 15.38 -0.64
N ASP A 68 2.37 15.94 -1.65
CA ASP A 68 2.75 15.90 -3.06
C ASP A 68 3.00 14.47 -3.58
N TYR A 69 2.18 13.52 -3.11
CA TYR A 69 2.19 12.14 -3.60
C TYR A 69 1.31 12.00 -4.86
N GLU A 70 1.63 11.00 -5.69
CA GLU A 70 0.77 10.62 -6.81
C GLU A 70 -0.63 10.23 -6.30
N LEU A 71 -1.68 10.79 -6.91
CA LEU A 71 -3.07 10.47 -6.61
C LEU A 71 -3.33 8.95 -6.74
N GLY A 72 -4.01 8.36 -5.77
CA GLY A 72 -4.33 6.93 -5.70
C GLY A 72 -3.29 6.04 -5.03
N ARG A 73 -2.27 6.62 -4.39
CA ARG A 73 -1.25 5.87 -3.63
C ARG A 73 -1.63 5.56 -2.21
N GLY A 74 -2.38 6.41 -1.56
CA GLY A 74 -2.82 6.12 -0.22
C GLY A 74 -4.07 5.24 -0.23
N VAL A 75 -4.38 4.71 0.94
CA VAL A 75 -5.32 3.60 1.12
C VAL A 75 -6.53 4.13 1.85
N SER A 76 -7.73 3.85 1.36
CA SER A 76 -8.99 4.03 2.10
C SER A 76 -9.95 2.91 1.77
N ALA A 77 -10.99 2.71 2.57
CA ALA A 77 -11.96 1.64 2.33
C ALA A 77 -12.55 1.70 0.91
N THR A 78 -12.93 2.91 0.46
CA THR A 78 -13.40 3.14 -0.92
C THR A 78 -12.35 2.77 -1.96
N GLN A 79 -11.10 3.18 -1.76
CA GLN A 79 -10.02 2.90 -2.71
C GLN A 79 -9.70 1.40 -2.80
N VAL A 80 -9.70 0.71 -1.66
CA VAL A 80 -9.48 -0.74 -1.60
C VAL A 80 -10.61 -1.49 -2.29
N LEU A 81 -11.87 -1.09 -2.10
CA LEU A 81 -13.01 -1.68 -2.82
C LEU A 81 -12.95 -1.40 -4.33
N LEU A 82 -12.52 -0.21 -4.74
CA LEU A 82 -12.32 0.12 -6.15
C LEU A 82 -11.21 -0.75 -6.76
N GLU A 83 -10.10 -0.91 -6.06
CA GLU A 83 -8.98 -1.77 -6.47
C GLU A 83 -9.39 -3.24 -6.50
N ALA A 84 -10.22 -3.71 -5.55
CA ALA A 84 -10.79 -5.05 -5.56
C ALA A 84 -11.53 -5.32 -6.86
N ASN A 85 -12.41 -4.39 -7.24
CA ASN A 85 -13.18 -4.47 -8.46
C ASN A 85 -12.27 -4.44 -9.71
N ALA A 86 -11.25 -3.57 -9.71
CA ALA A 86 -10.28 -3.49 -10.80
C ALA A 86 -9.47 -4.79 -10.97
N GLN A 87 -9.12 -5.44 -9.86
CA GLN A 87 -8.44 -6.75 -9.84
C GLN A 87 -9.38 -7.94 -10.05
N GLN A 88 -10.68 -7.70 -10.30
CA GLN A 88 -11.71 -8.73 -10.44
C GLN A 88 -11.82 -9.65 -9.22
N ILE A 89 -11.51 -9.12 -8.04
CA ILE A 89 -11.73 -9.79 -6.75
C ILE A 89 -13.21 -9.64 -6.41
N PRO A 90 -13.94 -10.74 -6.13
CA PRO A 90 -15.35 -10.63 -5.75
C PRO A 90 -15.54 -9.74 -4.51
N ILE A 91 -16.53 -8.85 -4.58
CA ILE A 91 -16.97 -8.03 -3.46
C ILE A 91 -18.31 -8.58 -2.99
N TYR A 92 -18.40 -8.89 -1.70
CA TYR A 92 -19.60 -9.46 -1.10
C TYR A 92 -20.36 -8.41 -0.31
N ALA A 93 -21.68 -8.38 -0.53
CA ALA A 93 -22.63 -7.77 0.38
C ALA A 93 -23.13 -8.85 1.36
N ILE A 94 -22.80 -8.68 2.64
CA ILE A 94 -23.08 -9.61 3.71
C ILE A 94 -24.23 -9.08 4.53
N THR A 95 -25.22 -9.92 4.77
CA THR A 95 -26.41 -9.64 5.56
C THR A 95 -26.65 -10.78 6.57
N ALA A 96 -27.61 -10.60 7.48
CA ALA A 96 -27.95 -11.64 8.45
C ALA A 96 -28.39 -12.96 7.77
N GLU A 97 -28.93 -12.88 6.55
CA GLU A 97 -29.42 -14.03 5.80
C GLU A 97 -28.31 -14.88 5.17
N ASN A 98 -27.13 -14.29 4.90
CA ASN A 98 -26.08 -14.95 4.12
C ASN A 98 -24.73 -15.08 4.85
N ILE A 99 -24.59 -14.50 6.04
CA ILE A 99 -23.33 -14.46 6.79
C ILE A 99 -22.69 -15.85 6.95
N ASP A 100 -23.46 -16.87 7.31
CA ASP A 100 -22.96 -18.24 7.52
C ASP A 100 -22.37 -18.87 6.25
N THR A 101 -22.83 -18.41 5.08
CA THR A 101 -22.36 -18.91 3.78
C THR A 101 -21.20 -18.11 3.21
N VAL A 102 -21.16 -16.80 3.45
CA VAL A 102 -20.17 -15.90 2.85
C VAL A 102 -18.93 -15.79 3.74
N LEU A 103 -19.08 -15.72 5.06
CA LEU A 103 -17.98 -15.50 6.00
C LEU A 103 -16.84 -16.53 5.86
N PRO A 104 -17.12 -17.83 5.64
CA PRO A 104 -16.06 -18.83 5.41
C PRO A 104 -15.28 -18.64 4.10
N LEU A 105 -15.86 -17.95 3.10
CA LEU A 105 -15.23 -17.70 1.81
C LEU A 105 -14.22 -16.54 1.88
N LEU A 106 -14.28 -15.73 2.93
CA LEU A 106 -13.42 -14.56 3.08
C LEU A 106 -12.03 -14.95 3.57
N SER A 107 -11.02 -14.56 2.79
CA SER A 107 -9.59 -14.61 3.12
C SER A 107 -9.11 -13.24 3.60
N VAL A 108 -9.73 -12.75 4.67
CA VAL A 108 -9.39 -11.50 5.38
C VAL A 108 -9.08 -11.86 6.85
N SER A 109 -8.47 -10.94 7.59
CA SER A 109 -8.14 -11.20 9.00
C SER A 109 -9.35 -11.43 9.91
N GLN A 110 -9.04 -11.97 11.09
CA GLN A 110 -10.03 -12.28 12.11
C GLN A 110 -10.70 -11.02 12.69
N GLU A 111 -9.98 -9.88 12.70
CA GLU A 111 -10.50 -8.58 13.12
C GLU A 111 -11.67 -8.18 12.22
N VAL A 112 -11.44 -8.11 10.91
CA VAL A 112 -12.46 -7.77 9.90
C VAL A 112 -13.68 -8.69 10.01
N LYS A 113 -13.46 -10.00 10.17
CA LYS A 113 -14.56 -10.96 10.37
C LYS A 113 -15.38 -10.67 11.62
N THR A 114 -14.71 -10.28 12.71
CA THR A 114 -15.36 -9.95 13.99
C THR A 114 -16.20 -8.68 13.84
N ASP A 115 -15.67 -7.67 13.17
CA ASP A 115 -16.39 -6.41 12.93
C ASP A 115 -17.63 -6.64 12.05
N ILE A 116 -17.52 -7.45 11.00
CA ILE A 116 -18.66 -7.86 10.18
C ILE A 116 -19.71 -8.55 11.04
N ILE A 117 -19.35 -9.55 11.85
CA ILE A 117 -20.30 -10.26 12.72
C ILE A 117 -21.01 -9.28 13.66
N ASN A 118 -20.27 -8.36 14.28
CA ASN A 118 -20.82 -7.36 15.19
C ASN A 118 -21.78 -6.40 14.49
N GLY A 119 -21.43 -5.90 13.30
CA GLY A 119 -22.30 -5.04 12.50
C GLY A 119 -23.59 -5.75 12.10
N ILE A 120 -23.50 -7.01 11.68
CA ILE A 120 -24.67 -7.82 11.31
C ILE A 120 -25.57 -8.07 12.53
N HIS A 121 -25.00 -8.36 13.70
CA HIS A 121 -25.76 -8.47 14.96
C HIS A 121 -26.41 -7.14 15.39
N ALA A 122 -25.86 -5.99 14.98
CA ALA A 122 -26.45 -4.68 15.19
C ALA A 122 -27.55 -4.32 14.16
N GLY A 123 -27.90 -5.25 13.25
CA GLY A 123 -28.92 -5.03 12.22
C GLY A 123 -28.40 -4.26 11.00
N GLN A 124 -27.08 -4.16 10.83
CA GLN A 124 -26.44 -3.54 9.68
C GLN A 124 -26.08 -4.60 8.63
N HIS A 125 -25.60 -4.17 7.47
CA HIS A 125 -25.01 -5.04 6.45
C HIS A 125 -23.55 -4.64 6.20
N ALA A 126 -22.76 -5.54 5.65
CA ALA A 126 -21.35 -5.28 5.37
C ALA A 126 -21.01 -5.44 3.88
N ILE A 127 -20.04 -4.66 3.40
CA ILE A 127 -19.49 -4.76 2.04
C ILE A 127 -17.99 -4.99 2.17
N VAL A 128 -17.47 -6.09 1.65
CA VAL A 128 -16.08 -6.51 1.85
C VAL A 128 -15.56 -7.29 0.63
N PRO A 129 -14.29 -7.09 0.20
CA PRO A 129 -13.69 -7.93 -0.81
C PRO A 129 -13.45 -9.35 -0.29
N GLN A 130 -13.42 -10.34 -1.19
CA GLN A 130 -13.22 -11.75 -0.83
C GLN A 130 -11.89 -11.98 -0.09
N ARG A 131 -10.86 -11.18 -0.37
CA ARG A 131 -9.52 -11.33 0.20
C ARG A 131 -8.86 -9.96 0.36
N GLU A 132 -7.83 -9.92 1.20
CA GLU A 132 -6.94 -8.77 1.33
C GLU A 132 -6.30 -8.36 0.00
N ILE A 133 -6.02 -7.07 -0.10
CA ILE A 133 -5.48 -6.41 -1.30
C ILE A 133 -4.15 -5.78 -0.95
N GLN A 134 -3.21 -5.91 -1.87
CA GLN A 134 -1.93 -5.23 -1.82
C GLN A 134 -2.06 -3.89 -2.57
N GLN A 135 -1.87 -2.78 -1.87
CA GLN A 135 -1.81 -1.44 -2.45
C GLN A 135 -0.52 -0.75 -2.01
N GLY A 136 0.44 -0.62 -2.93
CA GLY A 136 1.78 -0.15 -2.58
C GLY A 136 2.44 -1.10 -1.57
N ASN A 137 2.84 -0.58 -0.41
CA ASN A 137 3.41 -1.37 0.69
C ASN A 137 2.35 -1.94 1.65
N TRP A 138 1.15 -1.35 1.66
CA TRP A 138 0.07 -1.76 2.54
C TRP A 138 -0.63 -3.01 2.01
N GLN A 139 -0.90 -3.95 2.92
CA GLN A 139 -1.69 -5.13 2.67
C GLN A 139 -2.79 -5.23 3.72
N GLY A 140 -4.04 -5.34 3.28
CA GLY A 140 -5.18 -5.52 4.17
C GLY A 140 -6.49 -5.48 3.42
N SER A 141 -7.59 -5.47 4.17
CA SER A 141 -8.94 -5.31 3.63
C SER A 141 -9.54 -3.95 3.96
N GLY A 142 -10.26 -3.38 3.01
CA GLY A 142 -11.11 -2.22 3.19
C GLY A 142 -12.56 -2.65 3.09
N TYR A 143 -13.38 -2.26 4.05
CA TYR A 143 -14.75 -2.76 4.17
C TYR A 143 -15.69 -1.70 4.74
N ILE A 144 -16.98 -1.89 4.50
CA ILE A 144 -18.04 -0.97 4.93
C ILE A 144 -18.99 -1.73 5.83
N ILE A 145 -19.39 -1.13 6.95
CA ILE A 145 -20.52 -1.59 7.78
C ILE A 145 -21.58 -0.50 7.75
N GLN A 146 -22.75 -0.79 7.18
CA GLN A 146 -23.74 0.21 6.86
C GLN A 146 -25.15 -0.19 7.32
N ASP A 147 -25.85 0.77 7.91
CA ASP A 147 -27.25 0.64 8.25
C ASP A 147 -28.11 0.62 6.99
N SER A 148 -28.88 -0.46 6.81
CA SER A 148 -29.69 -0.69 5.61
C SER A 148 -30.90 0.25 5.49
N ILE A 149 -31.23 1.01 6.56
CA ILE A 149 -32.39 1.91 6.64
C ILE A 149 -32.01 3.38 6.38
N THR A 150 -30.85 3.79 6.85
CA THR A 150 -30.43 5.19 6.85
C THR A 150 -29.34 5.46 5.83
N GLY A 151 -28.59 4.42 5.43
CA GLY A 151 -27.38 4.57 4.61
C GLY A 151 -26.18 5.10 5.39
N ALA A 152 -26.32 5.33 6.70
CA ALA A 152 -25.18 5.67 7.55
C ALA A 152 -24.26 4.45 7.66
N GLY A 153 -22.96 4.64 7.42
CA GLY A 153 -22.01 3.54 7.46
C GLY A 153 -20.63 3.97 7.91
N ALA A 154 -19.91 3.02 8.48
CA ALA A 154 -18.50 3.11 8.80
C ALA A 154 -17.69 2.55 7.63
N TYR A 155 -16.65 3.29 7.23
CA TYR A 155 -15.76 2.96 6.12
C TYR A 155 -14.39 2.66 6.73
N LEU A 156 -14.04 1.38 6.78
CA LEU A 156 -13.04 0.84 7.68
C LEU A 156 -11.89 0.21 6.89
N LEU A 157 -10.67 0.36 7.41
CA LEU A 157 -9.50 -0.41 6.98
C LEU A 157 -9.09 -1.37 8.09
N GLU A 158 -8.58 -2.51 7.67
CA GLU A 158 -7.97 -3.50 8.54
C GLU A 158 -6.78 -2.93 9.33
N GLY A 159 -6.68 -3.28 10.61
CA GLY A 159 -5.65 -2.80 11.54
C GLY A 159 -6.09 -1.65 12.44
N GLY A 160 -7.40 -1.51 12.67
CA GLY A 160 -7.99 -0.44 13.47
C GLY A 160 -7.87 0.96 12.86
N LEU A 161 -7.64 1.04 11.54
CA LEU A 161 -7.54 2.29 10.82
C LEU A 161 -8.93 2.65 10.28
N ASN A 162 -9.54 3.67 10.85
CA ASN A 162 -10.72 4.30 10.26
C ASN A 162 -10.18 5.38 9.31
N GLY A 163 -10.30 5.19 7.99
CA GLY A 163 -9.91 6.21 7.01
C GLY A 163 -8.58 5.99 6.27
N GLY A 164 -7.92 7.09 5.90
CA GLY A 164 -6.81 7.15 4.95
C GLY A 164 -5.48 6.68 5.55
N ALA A 165 -4.83 5.68 4.96
CA ALA A 165 -3.52 5.19 5.39
C ALA A 165 -2.52 5.25 4.23
N LEU A 166 -1.45 6.02 4.41
CA LEU A 166 -0.28 5.96 3.55
C LEU A 166 0.80 5.23 4.34
N GLU A 167 1.22 4.04 3.93
CA GLU A 167 2.48 3.48 4.44
C GLU A 167 3.63 4.28 3.83
N GLY A 168 4.26 5.07 4.70
CA GLY A 168 5.39 5.91 4.39
C GLY A 168 6.45 5.06 3.74
N LEU A 169 6.83 5.50 2.54
CA LEU A 169 8.18 5.28 2.06
C LEU A 169 9.09 5.55 3.25
N SER A 170 9.68 4.48 3.79
CA SER A 170 10.92 4.64 4.47
C SER A 170 11.77 5.48 3.52
N CYS A 171 12.04 6.73 3.88
CA CYS A 171 13.33 7.34 3.66
C CYS A 171 14.34 6.46 4.39
N ASP A 172 14.48 5.22 3.92
CA ASP A 172 15.66 4.43 4.10
C ASP A 172 16.66 5.25 3.32
N ALA A 173 17.35 6.15 4.03
CA ALA A 173 18.68 6.55 3.67
C ALA A 173 19.45 5.23 3.58
N SER A 174 19.30 4.57 2.42
CA SER A 174 19.79 3.23 2.21
C SER A 174 21.25 3.32 2.55
N LYS A 175 21.77 2.37 3.32
CA LYS A 175 23.17 2.40 3.75
C LYS A 175 24.16 2.33 2.57
N ASN A 176 23.68 2.34 1.32
CA ASN A 176 24.40 2.62 0.09
C ASN A 176 23.49 3.39 -0.91
N PRO A 177 23.23 4.71 -0.73
CA PRO A 177 22.27 5.44 -1.57
C PRO A 177 22.71 5.48 -3.04
N MET A 178 24.03 5.40 -3.27
CA MET A 178 24.62 5.28 -4.60
C MET A 178 24.33 3.93 -5.28
N ALA A 179 24.23 2.82 -4.53
CA ALA A 179 24.05 1.49 -5.14
C ALA A 179 22.60 1.27 -5.63
N ALA A 180 21.62 1.83 -4.92
CA ALA A 180 20.21 1.81 -5.34
C ALA A 180 20.00 2.67 -6.60
N LEU A 181 20.62 3.85 -6.64
CA LEU A 181 20.54 4.76 -7.79
C LEU A 181 21.26 4.19 -9.01
N ILE A 182 22.42 3.56 -8.83
CA ILE A 182 23.13 2.82 -9.89
C ILE A 182 22.27 1.65 -10.41
N ASN A 183 21.64 0.87 -9.54
CA ASN A 183 20.77 -0.23 -9.98
C ASN A 183 19.52 0.28 -10.71
N MET A 184 18.91 1.38 -10.26
CA MET A 184 17.76 1.98 -10.93
C MET A 184 18.14 2.47 -12.34
N VAL A 185 19.25 3.21 -12.48
CA VAL A 185 19.75 3.67 -13.77
C VAL A 185 20.08 2.49 -14.70
N ILE A 186 20.69 1.42 -14.19
CA ILE A 186 20.97 0.21 -14.97
C ILE A 186 19.67 -0.45 -15.47
N GLN A 187 18.63 -0.55 -14.63
CA GLN A 187 17.35 -1.15 -15.02
C GLN A 187 16.65 -0.33 -16.12
N VAL A 188 16.68 1.00 -16.03
CA VAL A 188 16.12 1.88 -17.08
C VAL A 188 16.89 1.76 -18.39
N MET A 189 18.23 1.70 -18.34
CA MET A 189 19.05 1.51 -19.54
C MET A 189 18.84 0.15 -20.21
N VAL A 190 18.64 -0.91 -19.41
CA VAL A 190 18.29 -2.24 -19.91
C VAL A 190 16.91 -2.23 -20.55
N LEU A 191 15.92 -1.57 -19.95
CA LEU A 191 14.58 -1.42 -20.53
C LEU A 191 14.61 -0.69 -21.88
N TYR A 192 15.36 0.40 -21.98
CA TYR A 192 15.54 1.14 -23.24
C TYR A 192 16.17 0.26 -24.34
N PHE A 193 17.24 -0.47 -24.00
CA PHE A 193 17.88 -1.39 -24.96
C PHE A 193 16.92 -2.50 -25.42
N ASN A 194 16.05 -2.99 -24.53
CA ASN A 194 15.03 -3.98 -24.88
C ASN A 194 14.00 -3.43 -25.87
N ILE A 195 13.50 -2.21 -25.65
CA ILE A 195 12.55 -1.56 -26.55
C ILE A 195 13.18 -1.38 -27.93
N VAL A 196 14.42 -0.89 -28.00
CA VAL A 196 15.13 -0.70 -29.27
C VAL A 196 15.39 -2.04 -29.98
N ALA A 197 15.82 -3.08 -29.24
CA ALA A 197 16.04 -4.41 -29.82
C ALA A 197 14.75 -5.06 -30.35
N MET A 198 13.60 -4.86 -29.69
CA MET A 198 12.30 -5.33 -30.19
C MET A 198 11.94 -4.68 -31.53
N ILE A 199 12.19 -3.36 -31.66
CA ILE A 199 11.90 -2.60 -32.86
C ILE A 199 12.83 -3.00 -34.02
N SER A 200 14.11 -3.31 -33.73
CA SER A 200 15.10 -3.61 -34.77
C SER A 200 15.15 -5.06 -35.25
N PHE A 201 14.77 -6.06 -34.44
CA PHE A 201 15.00 -7.48 -34.77
C PHE A 201 13.74 -8.31 -35.04
N GLY A 202 12.54 -7.77 -34.85
CA GLY A 202 11.29 -8.36 -35.36
C GLY A 202 10.92 -9.78 -34.87
N SER A 203 11.72 -10.44 -34.03
CA SER A 203 11.46 -11.79 -33.53
C SER A 203 11.82 -11.92 -32.06
N PHE A 204 10.78 -12.12 -31.24
CA PHE A 204 10.83 -12.19 -29.77
C PHE A 204 11.69 -13.34 -29.22
N ALA A 205 11.91 -14.41 -29.99
CA ALA A 205 12.47 -15.66 -29.47
C ALA A 205 13.99 -15.59 -29.23
N LEU A 206 14.75 -14.95 -30.13
CA LEU A 206 16.22 -14.87 -30.00
C LEU A 206 16.64 -13.79 -29.00
N ALA A 207 15.87 -12.70 -28.93
CA ALA A 207 16.10 -11.59 -28.01
C ALA A 207 15.96 -12.01 -26.54
N ALA A 208 15.00 -12.88 -26.22
CA ALA A 208 14.75 -13.35 -24.86
C ALA A 208 15.92 -14.18 -24.28
N VAL A 209 16.55 -15.03 -25.10
CA VAL A 209 17.69 -15.88 -24.67
C VAL A 209 18.95 -15.03 -24.44
N ALA A 210 19.23 -14.09 -25.33
CA ALA A 210 20.33 -13.13 -25.17
C ALA A 210 20.14 -12.25 -23.91
N LEU A 211 18.90 -11.87 -23.61
CA LEU A 211 18.51 -11.11 -22.42
C LEU A 211 18.79 -11.84 -21.11
N ILE A 212 18.46 -13.12 -21.03
CA ILE A 212 18.70 -13.94 -19.83
C ILE A 212 20.21 -14.11 -19.63
N ALA A 213 20.95 -14.40 -20.69
CA ALA A 213 22.40 -14.52 -20.65
C ALA A 213 23.08 -13.21 -20.20
N PHE A 214 22.64 -12.06 -20.73
CA PHE A 214 23.17 -10.75 -20.35
C PHE A 214 22.84 -10.40 -18.90
N ARG A 215 21.61 -10.65 -18.44
CA ARG A 215 21.21 -10.45 -17.03
C ARG A 215 22.05 -11.25 -16.06
N VAL A 216 22.36 -12.51 -16.40
CA VAL A 216 23.19 -13.39 -15.57
C VAL A 216 24.64 -12.88 -15.55
N MET A 217 25.19 -12.51 -16.71
CA MET A 217 26.56 -11.99 -16.83
C MET A 217 26.76 -10.68 -16.07
N VAL A 218 25.82 -9.74 -16.16
CA VAL A 218 25.89 -8.46 -15.43
C VAL A 218 25.83 -8.70 -13.91
N LYS A 219 24.96 -9.61 -13.44
CA LYS A 219 24.89 -9.95 -12.01
C LYS A 219 26.17 -10.60 -11.48
N THR A 220 26.82 -11.49 -12.24
CA THR A 220 28.09 -12.10 -11.83
C THR A 220 29.23 -11.10 -11.82
N LEU A 221 29.31 -10.21 -12.82
CA LEU A 221 30.32 -9.14 -12.85
C LEU A 221 30.13 -8.15 -11.70
N LEU A 222 28.88 -7.76 -11.39
CA LEU A 222 28.60 -6.86 -10.27
C LEU A 222 29.05 -7.47 -8.93
N LYS A 223 28.71 -8.74 -8.69
CA LYS A 223 29.16 -9.47 -7.47
C LYS A 223 30.68 -9.53 -7.38
N ALA A 224 31.37 -9.74 -8.51
CA ALA A 224 32.83 -9.78 -8.54
C ALA A 224 33.45 -8.40 -8.24
N VAL A 225 32.90 -7.32 -8.81
CA VAL A 225 33.35 -5.95 -8.55
C VAL A 225 33.11 -5.56 -7.10
N VAL A 226 31.92 -5.82 -6.55
CA VAL A 226 31.60 -5.51 -5.15
C VAL A 226 32.51 -6.29 -4.20
N LYS A 227 32.74 -7.59 -4.44
CA LYS A 227 33.67 -8.41 -3.66
C LYS A 227 35.10 -7.86 -3.70
N LYS A 228 35.56 -7.37 -4.86
CA LYS A 228 36.88 -6.76 -5.03
C LYS A 228 37.02 -5.44 -4.27
N GLN A 229 35.96 -4.62 -4.27
CA GLN A 229 35.93 -3.36 -3.50
C GLN A 229 35.91 -3.60 -1.98
N LEU A 230 35.17 -4.62 -1.52
CA LEU A 230 35.14 -5.02 -0.11
C LEU A 230 36.50 -5.56 0.37
N LYS A 231 37.17 -6.38 -0.45
CA LYS A 231 38.52 -6.89 -0.13
C LYS A 231 39.58 -5.79 -0.09
N LYS A 232 39.46 -4.78 -0.96
CA LYS A 232 40.36 -3.61 -0.98
C LYS A 232 40.16 -2.71 0.26
N LYS A 233 38.92 -2.55 0.75
CA LYS A 233 38.64 -1.83 2.00
C LYS A 233 39.12 -2.58 3.25
N GLY A 234 39.00 -3.91 3.29
CA GLY A 234 39.50 -4.72 4.40
C GLY A 234 41.03 -4.69 4.54
N ALA A 235 41.76 -4.77 3.42
CA ALA A 235 43.23 -4.69 3.43
C ALA A 235 43.77 -3.32 3.87
N ALA A 236 43.03 -2.24 3.60
CA ALA A 236 43.40 -0.89 4.04
C ALA A 236 43.24 -0.68 5.57
N GLN A 237 42.29 -1.37 6.21
CA GLN A 237 42.12 -1.30 7.67
C GLN A 237 43.17 -2.12 8.44
N GLU A 238 43.66 -3.23 7.89
CA GLU A 238 44.70 -4.06 8.51
C GLU A 238 46.08 -3.36 8.51
N GLU A 239 46.39 -2.58 7.47
CA GLU A 239 47.66 -1.85 7.35
C GLU A 239 47.74 -0.63 8.29
N GLU A 240 46.60 -0.04 8.66
CA GLU A 240 46.51 1.08 9.60
C GLU A 240 46.57 0.63 11.07
N THR A 241 46.14 -0.60 11.37
CA THR A 241 46.16 -1.16 12.74
C THR A 241 47.57 -1.62 13.17
N HIS A 242 48.49 -1.85 12.22
CA HIS A 242 49.88 -2.24 12.50
C HIS A 242 50.87 -1.06 12.59
N ARG A 243 50.42 0.18 12.38
CA ARG A 243 51.24 1.41 12.54
C ARG A 243 50.92 2.21 13.81
N VAL A 244 50.26 1.60 14.80
CA VAL A 244 50.09 2.14 16.16
C VAL A 244 50.88 1.29 17.15
#